data_AF-A0A8S2KKJ6-F1
#
_entry.id   AF-A0A8S2KKJ6-F1
#
_cell.length_a   1.000
_cell.length_b   1.000
_cell.length_c   1.000
_cell.angle_alpha   90.00
_cell.angle_beta   90.00
_cell.angle_gamma   90.00
#
_symmetry.space_group_name_H-M   'P 1'
#
loop_
_entity.id
_entity.type
_entity.pdbx_description
1 polymer ?
#
loop_
_entity_poly.entity_id
_entity_poly.type
_entity_poly.pdbx_seq_one_letter_code
_entity_poly.pdbx_strand_id
1 'polypeptide(L)'
;MTPSNEPHKRSLCFDGWYMWLLLTYAIGFTQSDLKRLTFANTFPTGKVGWTLGYMINQTNYIPAEFREKALTKTSFIGLLSGSLVLILITFIFLLLTCYLCLKKKSTITAKNKDGYMEATEQANV
;
A
#
# COMPACT_ATOMS: atom_id res chain seq x y z
N MET A 1 27.36 33.99 -7.05
CA MET A 1 27.26 35.38 -6.58
C MET A 1 28.38 36.17 -7.25
N THR A 2 28.09 36.82 -8.37
CA THR A 2 28.96 37.83 -9.01
C THR A 2 28.08 38.95 -9.56
N PRO A 3 28.61 40.18 -9.67
CA PRO A 3 27.87 41.39 -9.31
C PRO A 3 27.66 42.38 -10.48
N SER A 4 26.97 43.47 -10.15
CA SER A 4 26.91 44.77 -10.84
C SER A 4 25.84 44.99 -11.91
N ASN A 5 24.61 45.12 -11.44
CA ASN A 5 23.58 45.89 -12.13
C ASN A 5 23.42 47.18 -11.32
N GLU A 6 23.71 48.35 -11.89
CA GLU A 6 23.45 49.68 -11.30
C GLU A 6 22.09 49.80 -10.56
N PRO A 7 20.96 49.27 -11.08
CA PRO A 7 19.68 49.34 -10.36
C PRO A 7 19.66 48.53 -9.05
N HIS A 8 20.32 47.37 -8.99
CA HIS A 8 20.32 46.52 -7.79
C HIS A 8 21.14 47.15 -6.65
N LYS A 9 22.20 47.89 -6.97
CA LYS A 9 22.98 48.63 -5.97
C LYS A 9 22.16 49.74 -5.31
N ARG A 10 21.31 50.42 -6.09
CA ARG A 10 20.43 51.49 -5.59
C ARG A 10 19.33 50.97 -4.68
N SER A 11 18.78 49.79 -4.94
CA SER A 11 17.72 49.21 -4.09
C SER A 11 18.25 48.56 -2.82
N LEU A 12 19.53 48.15 -2.77
CA LEU A 12 20.08 47.37 -1.65
C LEU A 12 19.89 48.03 -0.27
N CYS A 13 20.04 49.35 -0.18
CA CYS A 13 19.83 50.08 1.07
C CYS A 13 18.37 50.01 1.54
N PHE A 14 17.43 50.18 0.61
CA PHE A 14 16.00 50.07 0.88
C PHE A 14 15.60 48.63 1.22
N ASP A 15 16.05 47.67 0.42
CA ASP A 15 15.77 46.24 0.60
C ASP A 15 16.30 45.73 1.94
N GLY A 16 17.51 46.12 2.32
CA GLY A 16 18.12 45.76 3.60
C GLY A 16 17.40 46.37 4.80
N TRP A 17 17.05 47.65 4.74
CA TRP A 17 16.27 48.31 5.80
C TRP A 17 14.89 47.70 5.94
N TYR A 18 14.21 47.42 4.82
CA TYR A 18 12.90 46.78 4.81
C TYR A 18 12.93 45.40 5.46
N MET A 19 13.92 44.56 5.12
CA MET A 19 14.09 43.25 5.74
C MET A 19 14.36 43.35 7.25
N TRP A 20 15.19 44.30 7.67
CA TRP A 20 15.44 44.54 9.09
C TRP A 20 14.16 44.94 9.82
N LEU A 21 13.40 45.91 9.27
CA LEU A 21 12.15 46.38 9.86
C LEU A 21 11.11 45.27 9.97
N LEU A 22 11.01 44.43 8.94
CA LEU A 22 10.08 43.30 8.90
C LEU A 22 10.41 42.27 9.98
N LEU A 23 11.70 41.93 10.13
CA LEU A 23 12.14 40.98 11.15
C LEU A 23 11.95 41.53 12.58
N THR A 24 12.30 42.79 12.83
CA THR A 24 12.29 43.35 14.20
C THR A 24 10.95 43.91 14.63
N TYR A 25 10.23 44.63 13.77
CA TYR A 25 8.97 45.31 14.15
C TYR A 25 7.72 44.51 13.81
N ALA A 26 7.68 43.85 12.64
CA ALA A 26 6.48 43.12 12.24
C ALA A 26 6.44 41.70 12.84
N ILE A 27 7.58 41.00 12.83
CA ILE A 27 7.68 39.63 13.38
C ILE A 27 8.10 39.65 14.85
N GLY A 28 8.82 40.68 15.31
CA GLY A 28 9.21 40.82 16.71
C GLY A 28 10.50 40.06 17.09
N PHE A 29 11.40 39.80 16.14
CA PHE A 29 12.65 39.09 16.44
C PHE A 29 13.57 39.90 17.34
N THR A 30 14.12 39.23 18.36
CA THR A 30 15.13 39.78 19.24
C THR A 30 16.54 39.58 18.67
N GLN A 31 17.54 40.24 19.27
CA GLN A 31 18.95 40.06 18.88
C GLN A 31 19.43 38.61 19.03
N SER A 32 18.87 37.84 19.97
CA SER A 32 19.16 36.41 20.12
C SER A 32 18.58 35.57 18.97
N ASP A 33 17.40 35.93 18.45
CA ASP A 33 16.76 35.21 17.35
C ASP A 33 17.49 35.46 16.02
N LEU A 34 17.91 36.71 15.80
CA LEU A 34 18.72 37.10 14.64
C LEU A 34 20.06 36.34 14.58
N LYS A 35 20.67 36.02 15.72
CA LYS A 35 21.90 35.20 15.78
C LYS A 35 21.69 33.74 15.36
N ARG A 36 20.45 33.23 15.46
CA ARG A 36 20.09 31.86 15.07
C ARG A 36 19.60 31.77 13.63
N LEU A 37 19.25 32.92 13.02
CA LEU A 37 18.75 32.99 11.66
C LEU A 37 19.88 32.73 10.66
N THR A 38 19.69 31.73 9.80
CA THR A 38 20.63 31.42 8.70
C THR A 38 19.98 31.69 7.37
N PHE A 39 20.61 32.52 6.53
CA PHE A 39 20.18 32.75 5.16
C PHE A 39 20.75 31.67 4.25
N ALA A 40 19.90 30.79 3.73
CA ALA A 40 20.28 29.72 2.82
C ALA A 40 19.37 29.72 1.59
N ASN A 41 19.97 29.57 0.40
CA ASN A 41 19.24 29.48 -0.88
C ASN A 41 19.32 28.05 -1.48
N THR A 42 20.24 27.24 -0.99
CA THR A 42 20.54 25.90 -1.52
C THR A 42 20.66 24.89 -0.40
N PHE A 43 20.25 23.66 -0.67
CA PHE A 43 20.48 22.49 0.14
C PHE A 43 21.16 21.41 -0.74
N PRO A 44 21.71 20.32 -0.17
CA PRO A 44 22.59 19.40 -0.91
C PRO A 44 22.06 18.87 -2.24
N THR A 45 20.74 18.76 -2.40
CA THR A 45 20.11 18.19 -3.61
C THR A 45 19.26 19.20 -4.39
N GLY A 46 19.20 20.48 -4.00
CA GLY A 46 18.37 21.46 -4.70
C GLY A 46 18.32 22.87 -4.11
N LYS A 47 17.31 23.64 -4.53
CA LYS A 47 17.05 25.00 -4.03
C LYS A 47 15.95 25.00 -2.98
N VAL A 48 16.14 25.78 -1.93
CA VAL A 48 15.14 25.92 -0.87
C VAL A 48 13.94 26.68 -1.42
N GLY A 49 12.74 26.10 -1.31
CA GLY A 49 11.54 26.72 -1.83
C GLY A 49 10.28 25.88 -1.61
N TRP A 50 9.13 26.52 -1.79
CA TRP A 50 7.79 25.94 -1.65
C TRP A 50 7.46 24.94 -2.76
N THR A 51 8.15 25.00 -3.89
CA THR A 51 7.99 24.06 -5.01
C THR A 51 8.23 22.61 -4.60
N LEU A 52 9.21 22.36 -3.72
CA LEU A 52 9.49 21.01 -3.21
C LEU A 52 8.34 20.51 -2.34
N GLY A 53 7.84 21.35 -1.41
CA GLY A 53 6.69 21.01 -0.57
C GLY A 53 5.42 20.77 -1.40
N TYR A 54 5.22 21.55 -2.45
CA TYR A 54 4.12 21.36 -3.39
C TYR A 54 4.20 20.01 -4.10
N MET A 55 5.37 19.65 -4.64
CA MET A 55 5.59 18.36 -5.29
C MET A 55 5.32 17.19 -4.33
N ILE A 56 5.77 17.30 -3.09
CA ILE A 56 5.57 16.28 -2.06
C ILE A 56 4.08 16.13 -1.69
N ASN A 57 3.35 17.23 -1.58
CA ASN A 57 1.91 17.21 -1.32
C ASN A 57 1.14 16.53 -2.47
N GLN A 58 1.49 16.84 -3.72
CA GLN A 58 0.87 16.22 -4.90
C GLN A 58 1.17 14.72 -5.03
N THR A 59 2.32 14.26 -4.53
CA THR A 59 2.71 12.84 -4.58
C THR A 59 2.26 12.05 -3.36
N ASN A 60 1.62 12.69 -2.37
CA ASN A 60 1.28 12.09 -1.07
C ASN A 60 2.48 11.34 -0.44
N TYR A 61 3.69 11.88 -0.63
CA TYR A 61 4.92 11.21 -0.24
C TYR A 61 5.22 11.36 1.26
N ILE A 62 4.61 12.34 1.95
CA ILE A 62 4.63 12.42 3.42
C ILE A 62 3.43 11.63 3.94
N PRO A 63 3.63 10.42 4.49
CA PRO A 63 2.53 9.70 5.10
C PRO A 63 2.07 10.46 6.35
N ALA A 64 0.77 10.76 6.42
CA ALA A 64 0.16 11.46 7.56
C ALA A 64 0.23 10.66 8.87
N GLU A 65 0.49 9.36 8.79
CA GLU A 65 0.61 8.44 9.91
C GLU A 65 1.87 7.59 9.72
N PHE A 66 2.57 7.28 10.81
CA PHE A 66 3.59 6.24 10.79
C PHE A 66 2.88 4.93 10.44
N ARG A 67 2.93 4.54 9.16
CA ARG A 67 2.34 3.30 8.69
C ARG A 67 3.11 2.15 9.34
N GLU A 68 2.63 1.70 10.50
CA GLU A 68 3.00 0.38 10.99
C GLU A 68 2.76 -0.59 9.86
N LYS A 69 3.78 -1.37 9.53
CA LYS A 69 3.80 -2.22 8.35
C LYS A 69 2.54 -3.09 8.38
N ALA A 70 1.59 -2.78 7.50
CA ALA A 70 0.34 -3.51 7.39
C ALA A 70 0.68 -4.98 7.22
N LEU A 71 0.41 -5.76 8.28
CA LEU A 71 0.74 -7.17 8.44
C LEU A 71 2.24 -7.49 8.37
N THR A 72 2.79 -7.95 9.50
CA THR A 72 4.12 -8.58 9.55
C THR A 72 4.18 -9.68 8.49
N LYS A 73 5.24 -9.70 7.66
CA LYS A 73 5.41 -10.68 6.56
C LYS A 73 5.09 -12.12 7.00
N THR A 74 5.45 -12.47 8.23
CA THR A 74 5.18 -13.76 8.86
C THR A 74 3.69 -14.11 8.92
N SER A 75 2.83 -13.13 9.25
CA SER A 75 1.39 -13.33 9.38
C SER A 75 0.75 -13.58 8.00
N PHE A 76 1.18 -12.83 6.98
CA PHE A 76 0.74 -13.02 5.60
C PHE A 76 1.13 -14.39 5.04
N ILE A 77 2.35 -14.85 5.32
CA ILE A 77 2.83 -16.18 4.89
C ILE A 77 2.03 -17.29 5.57
N GLY A 78 1.71 -17.15 6.87
CA GLY A 78 0.89 -18.12 7.59
C GLY A 78 -0.54 -18.22 7.05
N LEU A 79 -1.16 -17.10 6.72
CA LEU A 79 -2.50 -17.05 6.11
C LEU A 79 -2.50 -17.71 4.72
N LEU A 80 -1.48 -17.45 3.90
CA LEU A 80 -1.35 -18.06 2.58
C LEU A 80 -1.16 -19.58 2.65
N SER A 81 -0.26 -20.05 3.51
CA SER A 81 0.02 -21.48 3.64
C SER A 81 -1.18 -22.24 4.20
N GLY A 82 -1.85 -21.69 5.21
CA GLY A 82 -3.06 -22.28 5.79
C GLY A 82 -4.20 -22.41 4.78
N SER A 83 -4.42 -21.36 3.97
CA SER A 83 -5.42 -21.39 2.89
C SER A 83 -5.12 -22.47 1.85
N LEU A 84 -3.86 -22.60 1.43
CA LEU A 84 -3.44 -23.60 0.45
C LEU A 84 -3.66 -25.04 0.94
N VAL A 85 -3.33 -25.32 2.20
CA VAL A 85 -3.52 -26.64 2.82
C VAL A 85 -5.01 -26.99 2.91
N LEU A 86 -5.85 -26.05 3.32
CA LEU A 86 -7.30 -26.27 3.38
C LEU A 86 -7.88 -26.62 2.01
N ILE A 87 -7.48 -25.91 0.95
CA ILE A 87 -7.93 -26.20 -0.41
C ILE A 87 -7.54 -27.63 -0.82
N LEU A 88 -6.30 -28.04 -0.58
CA LEU A 88 -5.84 -29.40 -0.89
C LEU A 88 -6.64 -30.47 -0.14
N ILE A 89 -6.90 -30.27 1.15
CA ILE A 89 -7.70 -31.18 1.96
C ILE A 89 -9.11 -31.31 1.38
N THR A 90 -9.78 -30.18 1.11
CA THR A 90 -11.13 -30.20 0.53
C THR A 90 -11.17 -30.91 -0.83
N PHE A 91 -10.16 -30.72 -1.67
CA PHE A 91 -10.07 -31.37 -2.97
C PHE A 91 -9.91 -32.88 -2.83
N ILE A 92 -9.05 -33.36 -1.93
CA ILE A 92 -8.88 -34.79 -1.65
C ILE A 92 -10.19 -35.39 -1.12
N PHE A 93 -10.87 -34.72 -0.18
CA PHE A 93 -12.16 -35.17 0.31
C PHE A 93 -13.22 -35.25 -0.80
N LEU A 94 -13.29 -34.27 -1.69
CA LEU A 94 -14.20 -34.29 -2.84
C LEU A 94 -13.88 -35.47 -3.78
N LEU A 95 -12.61 -35.71 -4.09
CA LEU A 95 -12.19 -36.85 -4.91
C LEU A 95 -12.52 -38.20 -4.26
N LEU A 96 -12.25 -38.36 -2.96
CA LEU A 96 -12.59 -39.57 -2.21
C LEU A 96 -14.10 -39.81 -2.18
N THR A 97 -14.88 -38.76 -1.92
CA THR A 97 -16.35 -38.86 -1.90
C THR A 97 -16.88 -39.21 -3.28
N CYS A 98 -16.36 -38.59 -4.34
CA CYS A 98 -16.70 -38.91 -5.72
C CYS A 98 -16.36 -40.36 -6.08
N TYR A 99 -15.17 -40.85 -5.73
CA TYR A 99 -14.75 -42.23 -5.98
C TYR A 99 -15.64 -43.25 -5.26
N LEU A 100 -15.99 -43.01 -3.99
CA LEU A 100 -16.90 -43.87 -3.24
C LEU A 100 -18.32 -43.84 -3.81
N CYS A 101 -18.81 -42.68 -4.25
CA CYS A 101 -20.09 -42.55 -4.94
C CYS A 101 -20.11 -43.33 -6.27
N LEU A 102 -19.03 -43.31 -7.05
CA LEU A 102 -18.91 -44.06 -8.31
C LEU A 102 -18.83 -45.57 -8.06
N LYS A 103 -18.08 -46.02 -7.06
CA LYS A 103 -18.01 -47.44 -6.67
C LYS A 103 -19.38 -47.95 -6.20
N LYS A 104 -20.09 -47.18 -5.37
CA LYS A 104 -21.45 -47.51 -4.91
C LYS A 104 -22.46 -47.56 -6.07
N LYS A 105 -22.32 -46.66 -7.07
CA LYS A 105 -23.16 -46.67 -8.28
C LYS A 105 -22.95 -47.93 -9.11
N SER A 106 -21.72 -48.45 -9.25
CA SER A 106 -21.48 -49.70 -9.99
C SER A 106 -22.08 -50.93 -9.30
N THR A 107 -22.03 -50.99 -7.96
CA THR A 107 -22.60 -52.10 -7.19
C THR A 107 -24.14 -52.08 -7.18
N ILE A 108 -24.75 -50.89 -7.12
CA ILE A 108 -26.23 -50.74 -7.20
C ILE A 108 -26.73 -51.06 -8.62
N THR A 109 -25.98 -50.70 -9.67
CA THR A 109 -26.38 -50.99 -11.06
C THR A 109 -26.29 -52.49 -11.39
N ALA A 110 -25.34 -53.22 -10.78
CA ALA A 110 -25.26 -54.68 -10.88
C ALA A 110 -26.45 -55.35 -10.16
N LYS A 111 -26.74 -54.97 -8.90
CA LYS A 111 -27.86 -55.53 -8.14
C LYS A 111 -29.26 -55.23 -8.73
N ASN A 112 -29.39 -54.09 -9.43
CA ASN A 112 -30.63 -53.71 -10.11
C ASN A 112 -30.85 -54.53 -11.40
N LYS A 113 -29.78 -54.89 -12.12
CA LYS A 113 -29.89 -55.77 -13.31
C LYS A 113 -30.35 -57.19 -12.98
N ASP A 114 -29.91 -57.74 -11.84
CA ASP A 114 -30.33 -59.08 -11.42
C ASP A 114 -31.82 -59.12 -11.01
N GLY A 115 -32.34 -58.02 -10.44
CA GLY A 115 -33.76 -57.88 -10.09
C GLY A 115 -34.72 -57.70 -11.28
N TYR A 116 -34.26 -57.15 -12.41
CA TYR A 116 -35.09 -57.06 -13.63
C TYR A 116 -35.22 -58.40 -14.36
N MET A 117 -34.26 -59.31 -14.20
CA MET A 117 -34.31 -60.64 -14.84
C MET A 117 -35.25 -61.60 -14.08
N GLU A 118 -35.43 -61.43 -12.77
CA GLU A 118 -36.39 -62.21 -11.97
C GLU A 118 -37.85 -61.78 -12.22
N ALA A 119 -38.10 -60.49 -12.50
CA ALA A 119 -39.45 -59.98 -12.77
C ALA A 119 -40.03 -60.37 -14.15
N THR A 120 -39.17 -60.74 -15.12
CA THR A 120 -39.62 -61.17 -16.46
C THR A 120 -40.04 -62.64 -16.53
N GLU A 121 -39.67 -63.46 -15.55
CA GLU A 121 -40.06 -64.88 -15.52
C GLU A 121 -41.45 -65.08 -14.88
N GLN A 122 -41.91 -64.17 -14.03
CA GLN A 122 -43.22 -64.27 -13.36
C GLN A 122 -44.40 -63.68 -14.15
N ALA A 123 -44.16 -63.08 -15.32
CA ALA A 123 -45.20 -62.49 -16.18
C ALA A 123 -45.60 -63.37 -17.38
N ASN A 124 -45.06 -64.59 -17.49
CA ASN A 124 -45.33 -65.51 -18.60
C ASN A 124 -45.71 -66.92 -18.13
N VAL A 125 -46.72 -67.00 -17.26
CA VAL A 125 -47.46 -68.23 -16.91
C VAL A 125 -48.96 -67.91 -16.89
#